data_AF-A0A357I3Q4-F1
#
_entry.id   AF-A0A357I3Q4-F1
#
_cell.length_a   1.000
_cell.length_b   1.000
_cell.length_c   1.000
_cell.angle_alpha   90.00
_cell.angle_beta   90.00
_cell.angle_gamma   90.00
#
_symmetry.space_group_name_H-M   'P 1'
#
loop_
_entity.id
_entity.type
_entity.pdbx_description
1 polymer ?
#
loop_
_entity_poly.entity_id
_entity_poly.type
_entity_poly.pdbx_seq_one_letter_code
_entity_poly.pdbx_strand_id
1 'polypeptide(L)'
;PPIVSLYVPEDVASRFELGRKISNGGNLWLLVPEDIGAFQGNQIVDDFPLVSDPQIYLDLIGSGLRGPEAADALRKWKGFAKQ
;
A
#
# COMPACT_ATOMS: atom_id res chain seq x y z
N PRO A 1 20.86 -13.89 0.64
CA PRO A 1 20.16 -12.66 0.15
C PRO A 1 18.81 -12.51 0.86
N PRO A 2 18.38 -11.29 1.23
CA PRO A 2 17.05 -11.07 1.76
C PRO A 2 15.99 -11.37 0.69
N ILE A 3 14.84 -11.89 1.12
CA ILE A 3 13.63 -11.96 0.29
C ILE A 3 12.90 -10.64 0.48
N VAL A 4 12.61 -9.95 -0.61
CA VAL A 4 11.99 -8.63 -0.62
C VAL A 4 10.72 -8.68 -1.46
N SER A 5 9.65 -8.11 -0.93
CA SER A 5 8.40 -7.88 -1.65
C SER A 5 8.21 -6.39 -1.87
N LEU A 6 7.90 -6.00 -3.09
CA LEU A 6 7.55 -4.64 -3.44
C LEU A 6 6.10 -4.61 -3.94
N TYR A 7 5.28 -3.76 -3.32
CA TYR A 7 4.01 -3.39 -3.89
C TYR A 7 4.26 -2.37 -5.00
N VAL A 8 3.78 -2.66 -6.20
CA VAL A 8 3.99 -1.80 -7.38
C VAL A 8 2.69 -1.62 -8.17
N PRO A 9 2.47 -0.46 -8.80
CA PRO A 9 1.43 -0.30 -9.80
C PRO A 9 1.57 -1.30 -10.95
N GLU A 10 0.46 -1.65 -11.60
CA GLU A 10 0.43 -2.66 -12.69
C GLU A 10 1.34 -2.27 -13.87
N ASP A 11 1.36 -0.99 -14.24
CA ASP A 11 2.20 -0.47 -15.31
C ASP A 11 3.69 -0.59 -14.98
N VAL A 12 4.08 -0.38 -13.72
CA VAL A 12 5.44 -0.58 -13.22
C VAL A 12 5.84 -2.05 -13.28
N ALA A 13 4.95 -2.96 -12.83
CA ALA A 13 5.22 -4.40 -12.89
C ALA A 13 5.47 -4.89 -14.33
N SER A 14 4.72 -4.35 -15.30
CA SER A 14 4.83 -4.72 -16.71
C SER A 14 6.15 -4.28 -17.37
N ARG A 15 6.80 -3.24 -16.84
CA ARG A 15 8.04 -2.63 -17.38
C ARG A 15 9.28 -2.92 -16.53
N PHE A 16 9.17 -3.82 -15.56
CA PHE A 16 10.26 -4.10 -14.64
C PHE A 16 11.35 -4.94 -15.32
N GLU A 17 12.50 -4.32 -15.60
CA GLU A 17 13.62 -4.95 -16.32
C GLU A 17 14.81 -5.30 -15.40
N LEU A 18 14.78 -4.89 -14.13
CA LEU A 18 15.87 -5.11 -13.17
C LEU A 18 15.81 -6.51 -12.55
N GLY A 19 16.06 -7.53 -13.35
CA GLY A 19 16.19 -8.91 -12.87
C GLY A 19 15.75 -9.94 -13.90
N ARG A 20 15.80 -11.21 -13.49
CA ARG A 20 15.35 -12.33 -14.31
C ARG A 20 14.04 -12.87 -13.77
N LYS A 21 12.99 -12.92 -14.59
CA LYS A 21 11.74 -13.60 -14.25
C LYS A 21 12.00 -15.09 -14.08
N ILE A 22 11.64 -15.63 -12.93
CA ILE A 22 11.80 -17.05 -12.58
C ILE A 22 10.50 -17.58 -11.97
N SER A 23 10.27 -18.88 -12.11
CA SER A 23 9.06 -19.54 -11.60
C SER A 23 9.14 -19.92 -10.13
N ASN A 24 10.35 -20.13 -9.59
CA ASN A 24 10.58 -20.54 -8.20
C ASN A 24 11.96 -20.10 -7.70
N GLY A 25 12.08 -19.90 -6.38
CA GLY A 25 13.35 -19.57 -5.71
C GLY A 25 13.79 -18.11 -5.83
N GLY A 26 12.88 -17.21 -6.19
CA GLY A 26 13.16 -15.79 -6.34
C GLY A 26 13.20 -15.05 -5.01
N ASN A 27 14.12 -14.11 -4.91
CA ASN A 27 14.30 -13.24 -3.75
C ASN A 27 13.66 -11.86 -3.90
N LEU A 28 13.01 -11.58 -5.04
CA LEU A 28 12.27 -10.36 -5.31
C LEU A 28 10.87 -10.72 -5.82
N TRP A 29 9.86 -10.14 -5.20
CA TRP A 29 8.45 -10.35 -5.51
C TRP A 29 7.82 -8.99 -5.83
N LEU A 30 7.28 -8.85 -7.03
CA LEU A 30 6.48 -7.68 -7.41
C LEU A 30 5.01 -8.03 -7.21
N LEU A 31 4.36 -7.32 -6.31
CA LEU A 31 2.96 -7.52 -5.95
C LEU A 31 2.15 -6.34 -6.48
N VAL A 32 1.15 -6.63 -7.31
CA VAL A 32 0.17 -5.62 -7.72
C VAL A 32 -1.01 -5.73 -6.76
N PRO A 33 -1.25 -4.73 -5.89
CA PRO A 33 -2.37 -4.78 -4.96
C PRO A 33 -3.69 -4.58 -5.72
N GLU A 34 -4.74 -5.27 -5.29
CA GLU A 34 -6.10 -5.06 -5.82
C GLU A 34 -6.67 -3.69 -5.40
N ASP A 35 -6.24 -3.19 -4.24
CA ASP A 35 -6.64 -1.90 -3.67
C ASP A 35 -5.48 -0.90 -3.71
N ILE A 36 -5.70 0.24 -4.38
CA ILE A 36 -4.76 1.36 -4.43
C ILE A 36 -4.48 1.97 -3.06
N GLY A 37 -5.38 1.74 -2.08
CA GLY A 37 -5.21 2.12 -0.68
C GLY A 37 -3.95 1.56 -0.04
N ALA A 38 -3.38 0.47 -0.58
CA ALA A 38 -2.08 -0.06 -0.15
C ALA A 38 -0.95 0.99 -0.25
N PHE A 39 -1.06 1.95 -1.16
CA PHE A 39 -0.09 3.04 -1.32
C PHE A 39 -0.40 4.29 -0.48
N GLN A 40 -1.48 4.27 0.30
CA GLN A 40 -1.89 5.41 1.12
C GLN A 40 -0.87 5.65 2.25
N GLY A 41 -0.53 6.92 2.49
CA GLY A 41 0.46 7.29 3.49
C GLY A 41 1.89 6.95 3.07
N ASN A 42 2.16 6.80 1.77
CA ASN A 42 3.53 6.76 1.30
C ASN A 42 4.26 8.07 1.65
N GLN A 43 5.53 7.94 1.97
CA GLN A 43 6.45 9.03 2.18
C GLN A 43 7.78 8.71 1.51
N ILE A 44 8.55 9.75 1.17
CA ILE A 44 9.92 9.60 0.72
C ILE A 44 10.83 9.78 1.92
N VAL A 45 11.61 8.76 2.26
CA VAL A 45 12.65 8.82 3.29
C VAL A 45 13.97 8.42 2.64
N ASP A 46 14.97 9.29 2.70
CA ASP A 46 16.28 9.09 2.07
C ASP A 46 16.20 8.66 0.59
N ASP A 47 15.33 9.34 -0.18
CA ASP A 47 15.02 9.06 -1.60
C ASP A 47 14.30 7.72 -1.87
N PHE A 48 13.95 6.97 -0.83
CA PHE A 48 13.19 5.73 -0.96
C PHE A 48 11.69 5.95 -0.70
N PRO A 49 10.80 5.47 -1.59
CA PRO A 49 9.37 5.45 -1.30
C PRO A 49 9.08 4.37 -0.25
N LEU A 50 8.67 4.82 0.93
CA LEU A 50 8.26 3.97 2.04
C LEU A 50 6.76 4.11 2.24
N VAL A 51 6.06 2.99 2.28
CA VAL A 51 4.74 2.90 2.90
C VAL A 51 4.98 2.75 4.41
N SER A 52 4.67 3.78 5.19
CA SER A 52 4.95 3.81 6.64
C SER A 52 3.74 3.45 7.51
N ASP A 53 4.07 2.93 8.70
CA ASP A 53 3.21 2.45 9.80
C ASP A 53 2.20 1.33 9.44
N PRO A 54 1.74 0.55 10.43
CA PRO A 54 0.70 -0.44 10.20
C PRO A 54 -0.59 0.24 9.74
N GLN A 55 -0.96 0.03 8.47
CA GLN A 55 -2.24 0.43 7.92
C GLN A 55 -3.36 -0.37 8.58
N ILE A 56 -4.36 0.33 9.14
CA ILE A 56 -5.54 -0.29 9.74
C ILE A 56 -6.69 -0.17 8.73
N TYR A 57 -7.15 -1.32 8.24
CA TYR A 57 -8.40 -1.39 7.47
C TYR A 57 -9.58 -1.40 8.44
N LEU A 58 -10.44 -0.38 8.32
CA LEU A 58 -11.65 -0.25 9.13
C LEU A 58 -12.87 -0.47 8.24
N ASP A 59 -13.65 -1.51 8.55
CA ASP A 59 -14.94 -1.74 7.87
C ASP A 59 -15.98 -0.73 8.39
N LEU A 60 -16.25 0.28 7.58
CA LEU A 60 -17.29 1.27 7.84
C LEU A 60 -18.60 0.95 7.11
N ILE A 61 -18.56 0.04 6.12
CA ILE A 61 -19.74 -0.34 5.32
C ILE A 61 -20.72 -1.13 6.20
N GLY A 62 -20.21 -2.03 7.03
CA GLY A 62 -21.03 -2.80 7.97
C GLY A 62 -21.60 -1.99 9.15
N SER A 63 -21.12 -0.76 9.37
CA SER A 63 -21.45 0.02 10.58
C SER A 63 -22.70 0.91 10.46
N GLY A 64 -23.28 1.05 9.26
CA GLY A 64 -24.53 1.79 9.02
C GLY A 64 -24.56 2.53 7.67
N LEU A 65 -25.65 3.28 7.40
CA LEU A 65 -25.89 3.98 6.12
C LEU A 65 -24.95 5.18 5.84
N ARG A 66 -23.94 5.42 6.68
CA ARG A 66 -23.08 6.63 6.64
C ARG A 66 -21.58 6.31 6.57
N GLY A 67 -21.23 5.15 6.01
CA GLY A 67 -19.84 4.70 5.86
C GLY A 67 -18.93 5.75 5.19
N PRO A 68 -19.34 6.37 4.06
CA PRO A 68 -18.55 7.42 3.41
C PRO A 68 -18.31 8.63 4.32
N GLU A 69 -19.32 9.13 5.03
CA GLU A 69 -19.16 10.29 5.92
C GLU A 69 -18.32 9.97 7.16
N ALA A 70 -18.42 8.74 7.68
CA ALA A 70 -17.58 8.26 8.77
C ALA A 70 -16.11 8.17 8.34
N ALA A 71 -15.84 7.67 7.13
CA ALA A 71 -14.50 7.60 6.57
C ALA A 71 -13.90 9.00 6.42
N ASP A 72 -14.69 9.94 5.89
CA ASP A 72 -14.28 11.33 5.76
C ASP A 72 -14.05 12.03 7.10
N ALA A 73 -14.89 11.75 8.11
CA ALA A 73 -14.70 12.29 9.45
C ALA A 73 -13.40 11.78 10.09
N LEU A 74 -13.10 10.49 9.95
CA LEU A 74 -11.87 9.87 10.45
C LEU A 74 -10.63 10.45 9.76
N ARG A 75 -10.65 10.62 8.43
CA ARG A 75 -9.54 11.25 7.69
C ARG A 75 -9.27 12.70 8.12
N LYS A 76 -10.32 13.45 8.49
CA LYS A 76 -10.21 14.85 8.95
C LYS A 76 -9.89 14.97 10.45
N TRP A 77 -10.03 13.89 11.21
CA TRP A 77 -9.82 13.91 12.65
C TRP A 77 -8.32 13.87 12.98
N LYS A 78 -7.83 14.93 13.64
CA LYS A 78 -6.42 15.07 14.06
C LYS A 78 -5.90 13.92 14.95
N GLY A 79 -6.79 13.16 15.60
CA GLY A 79 -6.41 12.04 16.46
C GLY A 79 -6.28 10.70 15.74
N PHE A 80 -6.71 10.61 14.47
CA PHE A 80 -6.74 9.35 13.70
C PHE A 80 -5.72 9.30 12.58
N ALA A 81 -5.37 10.46 12.01
CA ALA A 81 -4.29 10.57 11.04
C ALA A 81 -3.07 11.23 11.71
N LYS A 82 -1.99 10.48 11.94
CA LYS A 82 -0.67 11.10 12.04
C LYS A 82 -0.22 11.44 10.62
N GLN A 83 0.08 12.72 10.40
CA GLN A 83 0.79 13.21 9.23
C GLN A 83 2.23 12.70 9.23
#